data_AF-A0A8T4PGJ2-F1
#
_entry.id   AF-A0A8T4PGJ2-F1
#
_cell.length_a   1.000
_cell.length_b   1.000
_cell.length_c   1.000
_cell.angle_alpha   90.00
_cell.angle_beta   90.00
_cell.angle_gamma   90.00
#
_symmetry.space_group_name_H-M   'P 1'
#
loop_
_entity.id
_entity.type
_entity.pdbx_description
1 polymer ?
#
loop_
_entity_poly.entity_id
_entity_poly.type
_entity_poly.pdbx_seq_one_letter_code
_entity_poly.pdbx_strand_id
1 'polypeptide(L)' 'MGFSDEISIEQEVNQVSMNRPHVVVLGAGASRATCPDGDKNGKKLPLMSDFVKILGLKFINKIYLILNKLLFSILQISI' A
#
# COMPACT_ATOMS: atom_id res chain seq x y z
N MET A 1 -26.06 -6.12 30.85
CA MET A 1 -25.97 -6.28 29.38
C MET A 1 -24.52 -6.60 29.09
N GLY A 2 -24.20 -7.89 29.02
CA GLY A 2 -22.81 -8.37 28.96
C GLY A 2 -22.23 -8.16 27.57
N PHE A 3 -21.08 -7.50 27.51
CA PHE A 3 -20.23 -7.44 26.32
C PHE A 3 -19.49 -8.77 26.25
N SER A 4 -19.85 -9.62 25.29
CA SER A 4 -19.08 -10.80 24.93
C SER A 4 -18.59 -10.61 23.49
N ASP A 5 -17.56 -9.80 23.32
CA ASP A 5 -16.81 -9.66 22.05
C ASP A 5 -15.89 -10.87 21.83
N GLU A 6 -16.37 -12.10 22.10
CA GLU A 6 -15.62 -13.30 21.76
C GLU A 6 -15.87 -13.64 20.30
N ILE A 7 -14.86 -13.35 19.48
CA ILE A 7 -14.81 -13.64 18.06
C ILE A 7 -14.56 -15.15 17.92
N SER A 8 -15.32 -15.85 17.07
CA SER A 8 -15.08 -17.27 16.85
C SER A 8 -13.77 -17.50 16.08
N ILE A 9 -13.14 -18.66 16.27
CA ILE A 9 -11.90 -19.05 15.55
C ILE A 9 -12.10 -18.93 14.02
N GLU A 10 -13.28 -19.30 13.52
CA GLU A 10 -13.59 -19.19 12.10
C GLU A 10 -13.70 -17.74 11.63
N GLN A 11 -14.25 -16.85 12.46
CA GLN A 11 -14.32 -15.42 12.15
C GLN A 11 -12.93 -14.79 12.16
N GLU A 12 -12.07 -15.16 13.10
CA GLU A 12 -10.68 -14.69 13.15
C GLU A 12 -9.88 -15.13 11.91
N VAL A 13 -10.00 -16.40 11.52
CA VAL A 13 -9.33 -16.94 10.32
C VAL A 13 -9.81 -16.24 9.04
N ASN A 14 -11.11 -15.97 8.92
CA ASN A 14 -11.67 -15.29 7.75
C ASN A 14 -11.26 -13.80 7.65
N GLN A 15 -10.82 -13.17 8.74
CA GLN A 15 -10.28 -11.80 8.71
C GLN A 15 -8.87 -11.71 8.13
N VAL A 16 -8.11 -12.81 8.10
CA VAL A 16 -6.75 -12.86 7.55
C VAL A 16 -6.76 -12.70 6.03
N SER A 17 -7.84 -13.12 5.35
CA SER A 17 -7.99 -12.93 3.91
C SER A 17 -8.31 -11.48 3.61
N MET A 18 -7.29 -10.72 3.23
CA MET A 18 -7.48 -9.30 2.96
C MET A 18 -8.19 -9.04 1.61
N ASN A 19 -8.37 -10.04 0.73
CA ASN A 19 -9.05 -9.98 -0.59
C ASN A 19 -8.64 -8.82 -1.53
N ARG A 20 -7.64 -8.02 -1.16
CA ARG A 20 -7.04 -6.96 -1.97
C ARG A 20 -5.69 -7.45 -2.53
N PRO A 21 -5.24 -6.95 -3.68
CA PRO A 21 -3.90 -7.19 -4.17
C PRO A 21 -2.85 -6.64 -3.18
N HIS A 22 -1.95 -7.49 -2.70
CA HIS A 22 -0.84 -7.12 -1.82
C HIS A 22 0.49 -7.40 -2.49
N VAL A 23 1.41 -6.45 -2.37
CA VAL A 23 2.81 -6.64 -2.79
C VAL A 23 3.66 -6.71 -1.53
N VAL A 24 4.25 -7.88 -1.29
CA VAL A 24 5.19 -8.10 -0.19
C VAL A 24 6.61 -8.06 -0.77
N VAL A 25 7.41 -7.09 -0.35
CA VAL A 25 8.79 -6.94 -0.80
C VAL A 25 9.71 -7.56 0.25
N LEU A 26 10.02 -8.84 0.09
CA LEU A 26 10.98 -9.55 0.95
C LEU A 26 12.41 -9.37 0.43
N GLY A 27 13.36 -9.13 1.34
CA GLY A 27 14.79 -9.15 1.02
C GLY A 27 15.37 -7.91 0.31
N ALA A 28 14.60 -6.84 0.10
CA ALA A 28 15.11 -5.66 -0.62
C ALA A 28 16.32 -4.99 0.05
N GLY A 29 16.42 -5.07 1.40
CA GLY A 29 17.58 -4.60 2.15
C GLY A 29 18.87 -5.34 1.79
N ALA A 30 18.81 -6.66 1.83
CA ALA A 30 19.94 -7.53 1.48
C ALA A 30 20.33 -7.36 0.01
N SER A 31 19.35 -7.42 -0.91
CA SER A 31 19.62 -7.25 -2.34
C SER A 31 20.23 -5.88 -2.66
N ARG A 32 19.85 -4.82 -1.92
CA ARG A 32 20.46 -3.49 -2.09
C ARG A 32 21.87 -3.39 -1.54
N ALA A 33 22.20 -4.14 -0.48
CA ALA A 33 23.55 -4.22 0.04
C ALA A 33 24.49 -4.99 -0.90
N THR A 34 23.99 -6.05 -1.54
CA THR A 34 24.76 -6.86 -2.49
C THR A 34 24.91 -6.21 -3.87
N CYS A 35 23.96 -5.37 -4.27
CA CYS A 35 23.96 -4.67 -5.55
C CYS A 35 24.02 -3.14 -5.36
N PRO A 36 25.17 -2.59 -4.93
CA PRO A 36 25.31 -1.16 -4.62
C PRO A 36 25.09 -0.25 -5.84
N ASP A 37 25.50 -0.72 -7.03
CA ASP A 37 25.32 -0.02 -8.30
C ASP A 37 23.95 -0.28 -8.96
N GLY A 38 23.10 -1.08 -8.30
CA GLY A 38 21.78 -1.45 -8.80
C GLY A 38 21.76 -2.80 -9.53
N ASP A 39 20.64 -3.06 -10.22
CA ASP A 39 20.47 -4.24 -11.06
C ASP A 39 21.41 -4.22 -12.29
N LYS A 40 21.30 -5.24 -13.15
CA LYS A 40 22.08 -5.33 -14.39
C LYS A 40 21.93 -4.13 -15.35
N ASN A 41 20.94 -3.27 -15.13
CA ASN A 41 20.65 -2.06 -15.92
C ASN A 41 21.00 -0.77 -15.16
N GLY A 42 21.68 -0.85 -14.01
CA GLY A 42 21.99 0.28 -13.15
C GLY A 42 20.78 0.84 -12.39
N LYS A 43 19.66 0.11 -12.34
CA LYS A 43 18.47 0.55 -11.58
C LYS A 43 18.63 0.15 -10.12
N LYS A 44 18.56 1.14 -9.24
CA LYS A 44 18.62 0.91 -7.80
C LYS A 44 17.44 0.05 -7.34
N LEU A 45 17.71 -0.94 -6.50
CA LEU A 45 16.66 -1.78 -5.94
C LEU A 45 15.79 -0.97 -4.96
N PRO A 46 14.45 -1.05 -5.05
CA PRO A 46 13.55 -0.28 -4.20
C PRO A 46 13.49 -0.84 -2.78
N LEU A 47 13.74 0.00 -1.77
CA LEU A 47 13.37 -0.25 -0.37
C LEU A 47 12.03 0.39 -0.07
N MET A 48 11.41 0.02 1.06
CA MET A 48 10.17 0.67 1.48
C MET A 48 10.29 2.20 1.60
N SER A 49 11.44 2.72 2.02
CA SER A 49 11.67 4.16 2.15
C SER A 49 11.67 4.92 0.82
N ASP A 50 11.93 4.26 -0.30
CA ASP A 50 12.02 4.87 -1.63
C ASP A 50 11.25 4.13 -2.73
N PHE A 51 10.39 3.17 -2.36
CA PHE A 51 9.63 2.30 -3.27
C PHE A 51 8.82 3.09 -4.29
N VAL A 52 8.03 4.05 -3.81
CA VAL A 52 7.19 4.93 -4.64
C VAL A 52 8.02 5.76 -5.61
N LYS A 53 9.20 6.22 -5.16
CA LYS A 53 10.12 7.05 -5.95
C LYS A 53 10.78 6.23 -7.06
N ILE A 54 11.35 5.07 -6.72
CA ILE A 54 12.10 4.21 -7.65
C ILE A 54 11.18 3.58 -8.70
N LEU A 55 9.97 3.17 -8.33
CA LEU A 55 9.00 2.60 -9.26
C LEU A 55 8.16 3.64 -10.01
N GLY A 56 8.37 4.93 -9.77
CA GLY A 56 7.64 6.00 -10.48
C GLY A 56 6.13 6.03 -10.17
N LEU A 57 5.70 5.47 -9.04
CA LEU A 57 4.28 5.34 -8.65
C LEU A 57 3.62 6.65 -8.22
N LYS A 58 4.24 7.80 -8.52
CA LYS A 58 3.72 9.14 -8.17
C LYS A 58 2.30 9.38 -8.72
N PHE A 59 1.90 8.70 -9.78
CA PHE A 59 0.58 8.84 -10.39
C PHE A 59 -0.56 8.31 -9.49
N ILE A 60 -0.30 7.31 -8.65
CA ILE A 60 -1.32 6.69 -7.77
C ILE A 60 -1.81 7.71 -6.71
N ASN A 61 -0.90 8.53 -6.16
CA ASN A 61 -1.27 9.58 -5.20
C ASN A 61 -2.18 10.65 -5.82
N LYS A 62 -2.06 10.90 -7.14
CA LYS A 62 -2.83 11.94 -7.83
C LYS A 62 -4.28 11.52 -8.03
N ILE A 63 -4.54 10.24 -8.27
CA ILE A 63 -5.90 9.69 -8.45
C ILE A 63 -6.72 9.82 -7.16
N TYR A 64 -6.16 9.43 -6.01
CA TYR A 64 -6.83 9.58 -4.71
C TYR A 64 -7.14 11.04 -4.37
N LEU A 65 -6.23 11.97 -4.68
CA LEU A 65 -6.45 13.40 -4.48
C LEU A 65 -7.54 13.96 -5.40
N ILE A 66 -7.59 13.54 -6.67
CA ILE A 66 -8.62 13.98 -7.62
C ILE A 66 -10.00 13.46 -7.21
N LEU A 67 -10.10 12.17 -6.82
CA LEU A 67 -11.36 11.58 -6.39
C LEU A 67 -11.89 12.23 -5.11
N ASN A 68 -11.03 12.50 -4.11
CA ASN A 68 -11.43 13.21 -2.90
C ASN A 68 -11.84 14.66 -3.18
N LYS A 69 -11.16 15.34 -4.11
CA LYS A 69 -11.49 16.72 -4.49
C LYS A 69 -12.81 16.80 -5.27
N LEU A 70 -13.09 15.81 -6.11
CA LEU A 70 -14.36 15.68 -6.82
C LEU A 70 -15.52 15.39 -5.85
N LEU A 71 -15.31 14.49 -4.89
CA LEU A 71 -16.29 14.14 -3.86
C LEU A 71 -16.65 15.35 -2.98
N PHE A 72 -15.66 16.15 -2.57
CA PHE A 72 -15.88 17.40 -1.82
C PHE A 72 -16.62 18.46 -2.63
N SER A 73 -16.29 18.60 -3.92
CA SER A 73 -16.96 19.57 -4.79
C SER A 73 -18.42 19.21 -5.04
N ILE A 74 -18.77 17.93 -5.08
CA ILE A 74 -20.15 17.46 -5.27
C ILE A 74 -20.95 17.65 -3.97
N LEU A 75 -20.34 17.41 -2.80
CA LEU A 75 -21.00 17.58 -1.50
C LEU A 75 -21.29 19.06 -1.15
N GLN A 76 -20.46 20.00 -1.60
CA GLN A 76 -20.65 21.44 -1.35
C GLN A 76 -21.79 22.08 -2.17
N ILE A 77 -22.34 21.39 -3.17
CA ILE A 77 -23.44 21.88 -4.01
C ILE A 77 -24.82 21.48 -3.42
N SER A 78 -24.85 20.68 -2.36
CA SER A 78 -26.08 20.21 -1.69
C SER A 78 -26.47 20.99 -0.43
N ILE A 79 -25.97 22.22 -0.22
CA ILE A 79 -26.41 23.13 0.85
C ILE A 79 -26.95 24.43 0.25
#